data_AF-Q9D5X0-F1
#
_entry.id   AF-Q9D5X0-F1
#
_cell.length_a   1.000
_cell.length_b   1.000
_cell.length_c   1.000
_cell.angle_alpha   90.00
_cell.angle_beta   90.00
_cell.angle_gamma   90.00
#
_symmetry.space_group_name_H-M   'P 1'
#
loop_
_entity.id
_entity.type
_entity.pdbx_description
1 polymer ?
#
loop_
_entity_poly.entity_id
_entity_poly.type
_entity_poly.pdbx_seq_one_letter_code
_entity_poly.pdbx_strand_id
1 'polypeptide(L)'
;MDVQGVRSRSTKLVFPLAHVCNNSNKMVLINPHGINLNIYKQNVEQAIKSYEKCLNKIVWQALSEEEKEKLDAIKPIQYLENKDVLNKALERLNWPISLKELSVLENEILVGKMYIQQALELQETSRKNYQSKTLQEQQKLQGYQRRKSNQEN
;
A
#
# COMPACT_ATOMS: atom_id res chain seq x y z
N MET A 1 15.14 44.73 19.32
CA MET A 1 14.09 43.75 19.70
C MET A 1 14.02 42.74 18.58
N ASP A 2 14.62 41.58 18.82
CA ASP A 2 14.65 40.45 17.90
C ASP A 2 13.26 39.83 17.74
N VAL A 3 12.84 39.61 16.49
CA VAL A 3 11.78 38.65 16.18
C VAL A 3 12.43 37.45 15.50
N GLN A 4 12.87 36.52 16.36
CA GLN A 4 13.35 35.21 15.98
C GLN A 4 12.25 34.48 15.20
N GLY A 5 12.42 34.36 13.89
CA GLY A 5 11.54 33.57 13.04
C GLY A 5 11.60 32.10 13.45
N VAL A 6 10.49 31.58 13.98
CA VAL A 6 10.33 30.17 14.34
C VAL A 6 10.53 29.33 13.09
N ARG A 7 11.63 28.57 13.06
CA ARG A 7 11.93 27.58 12.00
C ARG A 7 10.97 26.40 12.17
N SER A 8 9.84 26.47 11.49
CA SER A 8 8.88 25.35 11.38
C SER A 8 9.59 24.17 10.71
N ARG A 9 9.79 23.10 11.47
CA ARG A 9 10.49 21.88 11.02
C ARG A 9 9.63 21.15 9.98
N SER A 10 10.18 21.06 8.77
CA SER A 10 9.89 20.09 7.70
C SER A 10 8.41 19.74 7.47
N THR A 11 7.58 20.69 7.07
CA THR A 11 6.47 20.34 6.19
C THR A 11 7.07 20.05 4.83
N LYS A 12 7.06 18.77 4.42
CA LYS A 12 7.30 18.34 3.04
C LYS A 12 6.56 19.30 2.12
N LEU A 13 7.30 20.20 1.48
CA LEU A 13 6.76 21.32 0.71
C LEU A 13 5.91 20.76 -0.42
N VAL A 14 4.59 20.77 -0.25
CA VAL A 14 3.66 20.54 -1.33
C VAL A 14 3.73 21.79 -2.20
N PHE A 15 4.40 21.69 -3.34
CA PHE A 15 4.42 22.74 -4.36
C PHE A 15 3.36 22.42 -5.40
N PRO A 16 2.10 22.84 -5.19
CA PRO A 16 1.11 22.62 -6.21
C PRO A 16 1.42 23.49 -7.43
N LEU A 17 1.61 22.87 -8.58
CA LEU A 17 1.66 23.56 -9.87
C LEU A 17 0.23 23.86 -10.29
N ALA A 18 -0.11 25.14 -10.42
CA ALA A 18 -1.38 25.57 -10.98
C ALA A 18 -1.25 25.59 -12.51
N HIS A 19 -1.89 24.64 -13.20
CA HIS A 19 -2.03 24.71 -14.66
C HIS A 19 -3.36 25.38 -15.01
N VAL A 20 -3.30 26.53 -15.66
CA VAL A 20 -4.48 27.18 -16.25
C VAL A 20 -4.60 26.68 -17.68
N CYS A 21 -5.67 25.94 -17.98
CA CYS A 21 -5.88 25.39 -19.31
C CYS A 21 -6.31 26.51 -20.28
N ASN A 22 -5.58 26.76 -21.37
CA ASN A 22 -5.82 27.92 -22.25
C ASN A 22 -7.26 28.00 -22.83
N ASN A 23 -7.99 26.88 -22.90
CA ASN A 23 -9.32 26.83 -23.52
C ASN A 23 -10.49 26.82 -22.52
N SER A 24 -10.22 26.67 -21.23
CA SER A 24 -11.24 26.78 -20.19
C SER A 24 -10.58 27.40 -18.97
N ASN A 25 -11.12 28.49 -18.43
CA ASN A 25 -10.63 29.24 -17.27
C ASN A 25 -10.68 28.42 -15.95
N LYS A 26 -10.19 27.18 -15.99
CA LYS A 26 -10.15 26.15 -14.97
C LYS A 26 -8.70 26.02 -14.53
N MET A 27 -8.46 26.29 -13.25
CA MET A 27 -7.16 26.13 -12.61
C MET A 27 -7.06 24.70 -12.05
N VAL A 28 -6.12 23.91 -12.57
CA VAL A 28 -5.84 22.56 -12.08
C VAL A 28 -4.64 22.61 -11.14
N LEU A 29 -4.85 22.23 -9.89
CA LEU A 29 -3.81 22.15 -8.86
C LEU A 29 -3.12 20.78 -8.93
N ILE A 30 -1.88 20.72 -9.40
CA ILE A 30 -1.10 19.49 -9.54
C ILE A 30 -0.09 19.43 -8.40
N ASN A 31 -0.19 18.44 -7.51
CA ASN A 31 0.86 18.17 -6.52
C ASN A 31 1.87 17.14 -7.06
N PRO A 32 3.07 17.55 -7.51
CA PRO A 32 4.07 16.64 -8.08
C PRO A 32 4.70 15.70 -7.05
N HIS A 33 4.61 16.01 -5.75
CA HIS A 33 5.09 15.18 -4.65
C HIS A 33 3.97 14.34 -4.02
N GLY A 34 2.80 14.25 -4.68
CA GLY A 34 1.75 13.33 -4.27
C GLY A 34 2.33 11.91 -4.15
N ILE A 35 1.98 11.19 -3.08
CA ILE A 35 2.42 9.81 -2.90
C ILE A 35 1.94 8.99 -4.09
N ASN A 36 2.89 8.44 -4.86
CA ASN A 36 2.57 7.48 -5.90
C ASN A 36 2.22 6.14 -5.24
N LEU A 37 0.92 5.93 -5.01
CA LEU A 37 0.38 4.72 -4.37
C LEU A 37 0.78 3.44 -5.13
N ASN A 38 1.06 3.51 -6.43
CA ASN A 38 1.49 2.35 -7.20
C ASN A 38 2.92 1.91 -6.83
N ILE A 39 3.87 2.85 -6.82
CA ILE A 39 5.26 2.59 -6.41
C ILE A 39 5.29 2.17 -4.94
N TYR A 40 4.50 2.83 -4.08
CA TYR A 40 4.36 2.45 -2.67
C TYR A 40 3.93 0.99 -2.51
N LYS A 41 2.84 0.57 -3.17
CA LYS A 41 2.37 -0.84 -3.13
C LYS A 41 3.46 -1.82 -3.57
N GLN A 42 4.15 -1.55 -4.69
CA GLN A 42 5.22 -2.41 -5.18
C GLN A 42 6.37 -2.56 -4.18
N ASN A 43 6.78 -1.47 -3.53
CA ASN A 43 7.83 -1.51 -2.52
C ASN A 43 7.40 -2.32 -1.28
N VAL A 44 6.16 -2.14 -0.84
CA VAL A 44 5.61 -2.91 0.29
C VAL A 44 5.49 -4.40 -0.06
N GLU A 45 5.02 -4.74 -1.27
CA GLU A 45 4.98 -6.13 -1.75
C GLU A 45 6.37 -6.79 -1.79
N GLN A 46 7.40 -6.06 -2.25
CA GLN A 46 8.78 -6.55 -2.24
C GLN A 46 9.32 -6.75 -0.82
N ALA A 47 8.98 -5.86 0.11
CA ALA A 47 9.34 -6.02 1.52
C ALA A 47 8.67 -7.26 2.12
N ILE A 48 7.36 -7.45 1.90
CA ILE A 48 6.61 -8.64 2.34
C ILE A 48 7.27 -9.93 1.82
N LYS A 49 7.56 -10.00 0.52
CA LYS A 49 8.24 -11.16 -0.09
C LYS A 49 9.61 -11.43 0.54
N SER A 50 10.32 -10.38 0.95
CA SER A 50 11.63 -10.52 1.59
C SER A 50 11.50 -11.07 3.01
N TYR A 51 10.48 -10.62 3.76
CA TYR A 51 10.16 -11.16 5.08
C TYR A 51 9.69 -12.61 5.01
N GLU A 52 8.82 -12.97 4.05
CA GLU A 52 8.39 -14.35 3.83
C GLU A 52 9.57 -15.27 3.51
N LYS A 53 10.50 -14.83 2.64
CA LYS A 53 11.73 -15.58 2.35
C LYS A 53 12.62 -15.75 3.58
N CYS A 54 12.75 -14.70 4.39
CA CYS A 54 13.54 -14.75 5.62
C CYS A 54 12.94 -15.75 6.61
N LEU A 55 11.62 -15.69 6.80
CA LEU A 55 10.85 -16.60 7.65
C LEU A 55 11.02 -18.05 7.22
N ASN A 56 10.81 -18.33 5.93
CA ASN A 56 11.00 -19.68 5.36
C ASN A 56 12.43 -20.18 5.56
N LYS A 57 13.44 -19.31 5.42
CA LYS A 57 14.84 -19.67 5.63
C LYS A 57 15.12 -20.03 7.09
N ILE A 58 14.67 -19.21 8.05
CA ILE A 58 14.86 -19.46 9.49
C ILE A 58 14.22 -20.79 9.88
N VAL A 59 12.97 -21.01 9.47
CA VAL A 59 12.24 -22.25 9.74
C VAL A 59 12.93 -23.45 9.08
N TRP A 60 13.38 -23.31 7.84
CA TRP A 60 14.11 -24.38 7.16
C TRP A 60 15.43 -24.73 7.83
N GLN A 61 16.17 -23.75 8.38
CA GLN A 61 17.39 -24.02 9.13
C GLN A 61 17.14 -24.71 10.46
N ALA A 62 15.97 -24.49 11.06
CA ALA A 62 15.60 -25.09 12.34
C ALA A 62 15.05 -26.51 12.25
N LEU A 63 14.49 -26.90 11.11
CA LEU A 63 14.00 -28.26 10.89
C LEU A 63 15.18 -29.25 10.75
N SER A 64 15.06 -30.41 11.40
CA SER A 64 16.00 -31.52 11.23
C SER A 64 15.86 -32.18 9.85
N GLU A 65 16.88 -32.91 9.42
CA GLU A 65 16.91 -33.61 8.13
C GLU A 65 15.79 -34.68 8.05
N GLU A 66 15.48 -35.32 9.17
CA GLU A 66 14.38 -36.27 9.34
C GLU A 66 13.00 -35.64 9.13
N GLU A 67 12.79 -34.42 9.63
CA GLU A 67 11.51 -33.72 9.44
C GLU A 67 11.39 -33.12 8.04
N LYS A 68 12.50 -32.69 7.43
CA LYS A 68 12.56 -32.28 6.02
C LYS A 68 12.19 -33.42 5.08
N GLU A 69 12.69 -34.63 5.36
CA GLU A 69 12.37 -35.83 4.59
C GLU A 69 10.91 -36.25 4.76
N LYS A 70 10.36 -36.17 5.97
CA LYS A 70 8.92 -36.41 6.24
C LYS A 70 8.00 -35.41 5.54
N LEU A 71 8.47 -34.19 5.32
CA LEU A 71 7.73 -33.15 4.62
C LEU A 71 7.82 -33.28 3.09
N ASP A 72 8.57 -34.27 2.58
CA ASP A 72 8.84 -34.53 1.16
C ASP A 72 9.17 -33.25 0.36
N ALA A 73 9.88 -32.35 1.03
CA ALA A 73 10.01 -30.98 0.60
C ALA A 73 11.26 -30.81 -0.27
N ILE A 74 11.10 -31.09 -1.57
CA ILE A 74 12.11 -30.78 -2.62
C ILE A 74 12.34 -29.24 -2.73
N LYS A 75 11.48 -28.42 -2.11
CA LYS A 75 11.52 -26.94 -2.12
C LYS A 75 11.33 -26.35 -0.72
N PRO A 76 11.82 -25.11 -0.49
CA PRO A 76 11.56 -24.39 0.75
C PRO A 76 10.05 -24.22 0.95
N ILE A 77 9.55 -24.79 2.04
CA ILE A 77 8.15 -24.76 2.45
C ILE A 77 7.77 -23.32 2.79
N GLN A 78 6.60 -22.87 2.34
CA GLN A 78 6.08 -21.59 2.77
C GLN A 78 5.46 -21.73 4.17
N TYR A 79 6.00 -20.97 5.12
CA TYR A 79 5.67 -21.10 6.54
C TYR A 79 4.22 -20.72 6.85
N LEU A 80 3.72 -19.63 6.24
CA LEU A 80 2.38 -19.13 6.52
C LEU A 80 1.28 -20.10 6.06
N GLU A 81 1.53 -20.85 4.99
CA GLU A 81 0.60 -21.80 4.38
C GLU A 81 0.56 -23.13 5.13
N ASN A 82 1.66 -23.55 5.77
CA ASN A 82 1.78 -24.84 6.47
C ASN A 82 2.07 -24.68 7.97
N LYS A 83 1.62 -23.57 8.55
CA LYS A 83 1.95 -23.16 9.93
C LYS A 83 1.72 -24.28 10.96
N ASP A 84 0.58 -24.97 10.89
CA ASP A 84 0.24 -26.01 11.86
C ASP A 84 1.17 -27.22 11.80
N VAL A 85 1.54 -27.64 10.58
CA VAL A 85 2.43 -28.77 10.37
C VAL A 85 3.83 -28.42 10.86
N LEU A 86 4.30 -27.21 10.53
CA LEU A 86 5.62 -26.71 10.91
C LEU A 86 5.73 -26.45 12.42
N ASN A 87 4.68 -25.93 13.06
CA ASN A 87 4.67 -25.73 14.51
C ASN A 87 4.74 -27.07 15.26
N LYS A 88 4.01 -28.10 14.82
CA LYS A 88 4.10 -29.45 15.41
C LYS A 88 5.49 -30.07 15.26
N ALA A 89 6.15 -29.82 14.13
CA ALA A 89 7.54 -30.20 13.89
C ALA A 89 8.51 -29.47 14.85
N LEU A 90 8.40 -28.14 14.92
CA LEU A 90 9.21 -27.31 15.82
C LEU A 90 8.99 -27.64 17.31
N GLU A 91 7.79 -28.01 17.71
CA GLU A 91 7.46 -28.47 19.07
C GLU A 91 8.22 -29.75 19.44
N ARG A 92 8.32 -30.72 18.51
CA ARG A 92 9.07 -31.97 18.73
C ARG A 92 10.57 -31.71 18.87
N LEU A 93 11.07 -30.69 18.18
CA LEU A 93 12.46 -30.23 18.27
C LEU A 93 12.70 -29.31 19.49
N ASN A 94 11.70 -29.15 20.37
CA ASN A 94 11.75 -28.32 21.57
C ASN A 94 12.08 -26.84 21.28
N TRP A 95 11.55 -26.30 20.18
CA TRP A 95 11.67 -24.91 19.76
C TRP A 95 13.13 -24.41 19.67
N PRO A 96 13.88 -24.84 18.65
CA PRO A 96 15.25 -24.38 18.43
C PRO A 96 15.34 -22.90 18.00
N ILE A 97 14.21 -22.21 17.78
CA ILE A 97 14.11 -20.81 17.39
C ILE A 97 13.32 -20.02 18.44
N SER A 98 13.70 -18.75 18.64
CA SER A 98 12.92 -17.82 19.45
C SER A 98 11.54 -17.54 18.84
N LEU A 99 10.49 -17.96 19.53
CA LEU A 99 9.09 -17.69 19.16
C LEU A 99 8.81 -16.18 19.00
N LYS A 100 9.53 -15.33 19.75
CA LYS A 100 9.43 -13.87 19.67
C LYS A 100 9.87 -13.35 18.30
N GLU A 101 10.96 -13.88 17.74
CA GLU A 101 11.49 -13.43 16.44
C GLU A 101 10.54 -13.82 15.29
N LEU A 102 9.98 -15.03 15.35
CA LEU A 102 8.96 -15.47 14.40
C LEU A 102 7.71 -14.59 14.48
N SER A 103 7.22 -14.30 15.70
CA SER A 103 6.04 -13.47 15.89
C SER A 103 6.23 -12.04 15.36
N VAL A 104 7.41 -11.45 15.54
CA VAL A 104 7.72 -10.12 14.97
C VAL A 104 7.63 -10.16 13.44
N LEU A 105 8.25 -11.16 12.79
CA LEU A 105 8.20 -11.29 11.33
C LEU A 105 6.77 -11.53 10.81
N GLU A 106 5.99 -12.37 11.48
CA GLU A 106 4.57 -12.59 11.14
C GLU A 106 3.76 -11.29 11.22
N ASN A 107 3.95 -10.54 12.31
CA ASN A 107 3.24 -9.27 12.52
C ASN A 107 3.62 -8.23 11.46
N GLU A 108 4.90 -8.10 11.12
CA GLU A 108 5.36 -7.17 10.07
C GLU A 108 4.78 -7.53 8.69
N ILE A 109 4.66 -8.82 8.36
CA ILE A 109 4.00 -9.27 7.12
C ILE A 109 2.52 -8.88 7.14
N LEU A 110 1.83 -9.08 8.26
CA LEU A 110 0.41 -8.73 8.41
C LEU A 110 0.19 -7.22 8.27
N VAL A 111 1.03 -6.42 8.92
CA VAL A 111 1.01 -4.96 8.83
C VAL A 111 1.29 -4.51 7.39
N GLY A 112 2.25 -5.14 6.70
CA GLY A 112 2.52 -4.88 5.29
C GLY A 112 1.30 -5.13 4.40
N LYS A 113 0.58 -6.25 4.59
CA LYS A 113 -0.66 -6.55 3.85
C LYS A 113 -1.73 -5.49 4.11
N MET A 114 -1.86 -5.04 5.36
CA MET A 114 -2.78 -3.96 5.73
C MET A 114 -2.44 -2.64 5.03
N TYR A 115 -1.16 -2.28 4.90
CA TYR A 115 -0.74 -1.08 4.18
C TYR A 115 -1.08 -1.11 2.69
N ILE A 116 -0.95 -2.27 2.05
CA ILE A 116 -1.39 -2.44 0.66
C ILE A 116 -2.89 -2.22 0.55
N GLN A 117 -3.67 -2.81 1.46
CA GLN A 117 -5.13 -2.66 1.49
C GLN A 117 -5.54 -1.20 1.68
N GLN A 118 -4.95 -0.50 2.63
CA GLN A 118 -5.20 0.94 2.84
C GLN A 118 -4.86 1.77 1.59
N ALA A 119 -3.75 1.47 0.91
CA ALA A 119 -3.40 2.15 -0.33
C ALA A 119 -4.40 1.90 -1.46
N LEU A 120 -4.96 0.69 -1.56
CA LEU A 120 -6.02 0.35 -2.51
C LEU A 120 -7.30 1.13 -2.23
N GLU A 121 -7.73 1.19 -0.97
CA GLU A 121 -8.93 1.93 -0.55
C GLU A 121 -8.81 3.44 -0.83
N LEU A 122 -7.63 4.02 -0.56
CA LEU A 122 -7.33 5.42 -0.91
C LEU A 122 -7.39 5.65 -2.43
N GLN A 123 -6.84 4.72 -3.21
CA GLN A 123 -6.87 4.80 -4.67
C GLN A 123 -8.30 4.68 -5.22
N GLU A 124 -9.12 3.80 -4.68
CA GLU A 124 -10.50 3.63 -5.11
C GLU A 124 -11.38 4.82 -4.71
N THR A 125 -11.22 5.32 -3.49
CA THR A 125 -11.95 6.50 -2.99
C THR A 125 -11.63 7.74 -3.83
N SER A 126 -10.36 7.96 -4.16
CA SER A 126 -9.96 9.07 -5.05
C SER A 126 -10.54 8.93 -6.46
N ARG A 127 -10.59 7.71 -7.03
CA ARG A 127 -11.20 7.45 -8.34
C ARG A 127 -12.71 7.73 -8.34
N LYS A 128 -13.45 7.26 -7.33
CA LYS A 128 -14.90 7.50 -7.19
C LYS A 128 -15.21 9.00 -7.05
N ASN A 129 -14.39 9.73 -6.29
CA ASN A 129 -14.51 11.18 -6.16
C ASN A 129 -14.25 11.93 -7.48
N TYR A 130 -13.33 11.45 -8.31
CA TYR A 130 -13.10 12.03 -9.63
C TYR A 130 -14.29 11.79 -10.58
N GLN A 131 -14.79 10.56 -10.64
CA GLN A 131 -15.92 10.17 -11.50
C GLN A 131 -17.21 10.93 -11.16
N SER A 132 -17.54 11.05 -9.86
CA SER A 132 -18.71 11.81 -9.40
C SER A 132 -18.62 13.30 -9.77
N LYS A 133 -17.45 13.93 -9.60
CA LYS A 133 -17.22 15.32 -10.04
C LYS A 133 -17.37 15.48 -11.55
N THR A 134 -16.81 14.58 -12.37
CA THR A 134 -16.94 14.65 -13.83
C THR A 134 -18.40 14.52 -14.28
N LEU A 135 -19.18 13.65 -13.65
CA LEU A 135 -20.59 13.46 -13.98
C LEU A 135 -21.42 14.70 -13.62
N GLN A 136 -21.15 15.31 -12.46
CA GLN A 136 -21.81 16.54 -12.02
C GLN A 136 -21.45 17.74 -12.92
N GLU A 137 -20.20 17.84 -13.41
CA GLU A 137 -19.80 18.87 -14.38
C GLU A 137 -20.48 18.69 -15.74
N GLN A 138 -20.60 17.45 -16.24
CA GLN A 138 -21.31 17.16 -17.48
C GLN A 138 -22.80 17.50 -17.40
N GLN A 139 -23.46 17.17 -16.29
CA GLN A 139 -24.87 17.52 -16.07
C GLN A 139 -25.10 19.04 -16.01
N LYS A 140 -24.19 19.78 -15.36
CA LYS A 140 -24.23 21.26 -15.36
C LYS A 140 -24.08 21.83 -16.76
N LEU A 141 -23.13 21.33 -17.55
CA LEU A 141 -22.91 21.78 -18.94
C LEU A 141 -24.13 21.48 -19.84
N GLN A 142 -24.74 20.30 -19.73
CA GLN A 142 -25.96 19.97 -20.47
C GLN A 142 -27.14 20.87 -20.06
N GLY A 143 -27.27 21.20 -18.77
CA GLY A 143 -28.28 22.13 -18.28
C GLY A 143 -28.11 23.56 -18.82
N TYR A 144 -26.87 24.03 -18.95
CA TYR A 144 -26.57 25.34 -19.57
C TYR A 144 -26.91 25.36 -21.06
N GLN A 145 -26.61 24.30 -21.81
CA GLN A 145 -26.94 24.20 -23.23
C GLN A 145 -28.45 24.19 -23.48
N ARG A 146 -29.21 23.42 -22.67
CA ARG A 146 -30.68 23.35 -22.77
C ARG A 146 -31.38 24.68 -22.46
N ARG A 147 -30.78 25.53 -21.61
CA ARG A 147 -31.32 26.87 -21.32
C ARG A 147 -31.05 27.86 -22.46
N LYS A 148 -29.89 27.79 -23.11
CA LYS A 148 -29.58 28.61 -24.29
C LYS A 148 -30.49 28.29 -25.47
N SER A 149 -30.72 27.00 -25.77
CA SER A 149 -31.61 26.59 -26.86
C SER A 149 -33.08 27.00 -26.67
N ASN A 150 -33.51 27.27 -25.44
CA ASN A 150 -34.86 27.74 -25.12
C ASN A 150 -35.00 29.27 -25.11
N GLN A 151 -33.89 30.02 -25.21
CA GLN A 151 -33.88 31.48 -25.32
C GLN A 151 -33.72 31.99 -26.77
N GLU A 152 -33.38 31.10 -27.70
CA GLU A 152 -33.20 31.42 -29.14
C GLU A 152 -34.42 31.07 -30.01
N ASN A 153 -35.58 30.74 -29.41
CA ASN A 153 -36.87 30.51 -30.08
C ASN A 153 -37.92 31.52 -29.62
#